data_AF-A0A2A5XJ93-F1
#
_entry.id   AF-A0A2A5XJ93-F1
#
_cell.length_a   1.000
_cell.length_b   1.000
_cell.length_c   1.000
_cell.angle_alpha   90.00
_cell.angle_beta   90.00
_cell.angle_gamma   90.00
#
_symmetry.space_group_name_H-M   'P 1'
#
loop_
_entity.id
_entity.type
_entity.pdbx_description
1 polymer ?
#
loop_
_entity_poly.entity_id
_entity_poly.type
_entity_poly.pdbx_seq_one_letter_code
_entity_poly.pdbx_strand_id
1 'polypeptide(L)'
;MLYHFFNFISNYIDFPGSGLFDFISFRAGMALITSLVITLIFGGKLIDYLHKKQVGESIRDLGLEGQMEKTGTPTMGGVIIIAGIIIPSLLFAKLDNIYIQLMLIATVWLGIIGFIDDYIKVFKKNKKGLAGKFKVIGQIGVGVIVGASMYW
;
A
#
# COMPACT_ATOMS: atom_id res chain seq x y z
N MET A 1 16.58 -2.11 -3.53
CA MET A 1 17.58 -2.31 -2.46
C MET A 1 18.18 -3.72 -2.50
N LEU A 2 17.38 -4.80 -2.61
CA LEU A 2 17.93 -6.13 -2.85
C LEU A 2 18.41 -6.37 -4.28
N TYR A 3 17.83 -5.74 -5.30
CA TYR A 3 18.42 -5.77 -6.65
C TYR A 3 19.86 -5.23 -6.65
N HIS A 4 20.10 -4.05 -6.08
CA HIS A 4 21.46 -3.48 -5.98
C HIS A 4 22.38 -4.28 -5.07
N PHE A 5 21.86 -4.84 -3.97
CA PHE A 5 22.62 -5.70 -3.07
C PHE A 5 23.00 -7.03 -3.72
N PHE A 6 22.08 -7.71 -4.42
CA PHE A 6 22.37 -8.93 -5.15
C PHE A 6 23.23 -8.69 -6.39
N ASN A 7 23.08 -7.55 -7.07
CA ASN A 7 23.97 -7.17 -8.17
C ASN A 7 25.38 -6.85 -7.65
N PHE A 8 25.51 -6.23 -6.48
CA PHE A 8 26.80 -6.07 -5.80
C PHE A 8 27.41 -7.41 -5.39
N ILE A 9 26.63 -8.34 -4.81
CA ILE A 9 27.11 -9.68 -4.51
C ILE A 9 27.49 -10.44 -5.77
N SER A 10 26.68 -10.41 -6.83
CA SER A 10 26.96 -11.07 -8.12
C SER A 10 28.28 -10.63 -8.74
N ASN A 11 28.60 -9.33 -8.67
CA ASN A 11 29.84 -8.80 -9.25
C ASN A 11 31.11 -9.07 -8.41
N TYR A 12 30.98 -9.43 -7.13
CA TYR A 12 32.13 -9.62 -6.21
C TYR A 12 32.27 -11.03 -5.65
N ILE A 13 31.17 -11.77 -5.56
CA ILE A 13 31.05 -13.11 -4.98
C ILE A 13 30.22 -13.88 -6.00
N ASP A 14 30.90 -14.59 -6.89
CA ASP A 14 30.35 -15.34 -8.02
C ASP A 14 29.39 -16.46 -7.55
N PHE A 15 28.23 -16.07 -7.01
CA PHE A 15 27.29 -16.95 -6.34
C PHE A 15 26.34 -17.53 -7.39
N PRO A 16 26.28 -18.88 -7.54
CA PRO A 16 25.45 -19.52 -8.53
C PRO A 16 23.96 -19.19 -8.27
N GLY A 17 23.31 -18.61 -9.28
CA GLY A 17 21.90 -18.19 -9.22
C GLY A 17 21.66 -16.68 -9.10
N SER A 18 22.70 -15.87 -8.92
CA SER A 18 22.58 -14.40 -8.86
C SER A 18 22.02 -13.77 -10.15
N GLY A 19 22.36 -14.30 -11.33
CA GLY A 19 21.83 -13.84 -12.62
C GLY A 19 20.32 -14.06 -12.81
N LEU A 20 19.66 -14.88 -11.98
CA LEU A 20 18.20 -15.01 -12.02
C LEU A 20 17.49 -13.69 -11.69
N PHE A 21 18.12 -12.85 -10.87
CA PHE A 21 17.60 -11.53 -10.51
C PHE A 21 17.70 -10.51 -11.65
N ASP A 22 18.34 -10.79 -12.77
CA ASP A 22 18.30 -9.90 -13.92
C ASP A 22 17.01 -10.06 -14.73
N PHE A 23 16.40 -11.25 -14.69
CA PHE A 23 15.16 -11.52 -15.39
C PHE A 23 13.98 -10.82 -14.71
N ILE A 24 13.26 -10.02 -15.50
CA ILE A 24 12.09 -9.28 -15.02
C ILE A 24 10.98 -10.21 -14.53
N SER A 25 10.76 -11.35 -15.22
CA SER A 25 9.75 -12.33 -14.86
C SER A 25 10.03 -12.98 -13.50
N PHE A 26 11.29 -13.28 -13.21
CA PHE A 26 11.69 -13.85 -11.92
C PHE A 26 11.47 -12.84 -10.79
N ARG A 27 11.91 -11.59 -10.99
CA ARG A 27 11.67 -10.50 -10.01
C ARG A 27 10.19 -10.23 -9.78
N ALA A 28 9.38 -10.24 -10.83
CA ALA A 28 7.93 -10.07 -10.71
C ALA A 28 7.29 -11.23 -9.95
N GLY A 29 7.66 -12.48 -10.26
CA GLY A 29 7.20 -13.66 -9.53
C GLY A 29 7.54 -13.62 -8.05
N MET A 30 8.78 -13.28 -7.70
CA MET A 30 9.21 -13.12 -6.31
C MET A 30 8.47 -12.00 -5.59
N ALA A 31 8.21 -10.87 -6.26
CA ALA A 31 7.43 -9.77 -5.71
C ALA A 31 5.98 -10.20 -5.40
N LEU A 32 5.35 -10.95 -6.31
CA LEU A 32 3.99 -11.48 -6.11
C LEU A 32 3.92 -12.46 -4.94
N ILE A 33 4.83 -13.44 -4.89
CA ILE A 33 4.87 -14.42 -3.80
C ILE A 33 5.09 -13.70 -2.46
N THR A 34 6.03 -12.76 -2.41
CA THR A 34 6.31 -11.98 -1.20
C THR A 34 5.10 -11.14 -0.78
N SER A 35 4.41 -10.50 -1.72
CA SER A 35 3.18 -9.74 -1.47
C SER A 35 2.08 -10.62 -0.86
N LEU A 36 1.90 -11.82 -1.40
CA LEU A 36 0.92 -12.79 -0.93
C LEU A 36 1.27 -13.27 0.49
N VAL A 37 2.52 -13.63 0.73
CA VAL A 37 2.99 -14.08 2.05
C VAL A 37 2.79 -12.99 3.10
N ILE A 38 3.13 -11.74 2.79
CA ILE A 38 2.91 -10.60 3.69
C ILE A 38 1.42 -10.46 3.99
N THR A 39 0.58 -10.46 2.95
CA THR A 39 -0.86 -10.24 3.10
C THR A 39 -1.53 -11.35 3.90
N LEU A 40 -1.18 -12.61 3.66
CA LEU A 40 -1.78 -13.75 4.37
C LEU A 40 -1.31 -13.85 5.83
N ILE A 41 -0.01 -13.71 6.09
CA ILE A 41 0.55 -13.89 7.44
C ILE A 41 0.21 -12.70 8.34
N PHE A 42 0.36 -11.48 7.83
CA PHE A 42 0.14 -10.26 8.62
C PHE A 42 -1.31 -9.76 8.54
N GLY A 43 -2.09 -10.20 7.54
CA GLY A 43 -3.47 -9.81 7.36
C GLY A 43 -4.34 -10.17 8.56
N GLY A 44 -4.32 -11.44 8.99
CA GLY A 44 -5.10 -11.90 10.14
C GLY A 44 -4.74 -11.14 11.42
N LYS A 45 -3.44 -10.97 11.72
CA LYS A 45 -2.97 -10.24 12.90
C LYS A 45 -3.41 -8.77 12.91
N LEU A 46 -3.38 -8.11 11.75
CA LEU A 46 -3.83 -6.72 11.68
C LEU A 46 -5.36 -6.62 11.79
N ILE A 47 -6.11 -7.54 11.19
CA ILE A 47 -7.57 -7.60 11.32
C ILE A 47 -7.95 -7.74 12.80
N ASP A 48 -7.33 -8.67 13.52
CA ASP A 48 -7.55 -8.85 14.96
C ASP A 48 -7.19 -7.60 15.76
N TYR A 49 -6.09 -6.93 15.41
CA TYR A 49 -5.68 -5.68 16.05
C TYR A 49 -6.66 -4.53 15.80
N LEU A 50 -7.15 -4.37 14.58
CA LEU A 50 -8.14 -3.34 14.22
C LEU A 50 -9.50 -3.62 14.88
N HIS A 51 -9.89 -4.90 14.96
CA HIS A 51 -11.10 -5.31 15.66
C HIS A 51 -11.02 -5.00 17.16
N LYS A 52 -9.88 -5.27 17.81
CA LYS A 52 -9.62 -4.90 19.22
C LYS A 52 -9.66 -3.39 19.47
N LYS A 53 -9.29 -2.57 18.49
CA LYS A 53 -9.37 -1.10 18.59
C LYS A 53 -10.77 -0.53 18.36
N GLN A 54 -11.80 -1.37 18.24
CA GLN A 54 -13.17 -0.96 17.95
C GLN A 54 -13.27 -0.03 16.73
N VAL A 55 -12.43 -0.28 15.73
CA VAL A 55 -12.45 0.42 14.43
C VAL A 55 -13.58 -0.14 13.55
N GLY A 56 -14.74 -0.38 14.15
CA GLY A 56 -15.95 -0.81 13.46
C GLY A 56 -16.74 0.41 13.01
N GLU A 57 -17.23 0.40 11.78
CA GLU A 57 -18.17 1.43 11.32
C GLU A 57 -19.44 1.40 12.19
N SER A 58 -19.81 2.56 12.77
CA SER A 58 -21.15 2.76 13.28
C SER A 58 -22.09 2.95 12.09
N ILE A 59 -22.68 1.86 11.60
CA ILE A 59 -23.61 1.92 10.47
C ILE A 59 -24.82 2.77 10.89
N ARG A 60 -25.21 3.71 10.02
CA ARG A 60 -26.43 4.51 10.20
C ARG A 60 -27.59 3.58 9.89
N ASP A 61 -28.51 3.42 10.84
CA ASP A 61 -29.69 2.57 10.64
C ASP A 61 -30.51 3.12 9.46
N LEU A 62 -30.45 2.40 8.33
CA LEU A 62 -31.09 2.74 7.07
C LEU A 62 -32.33 1.85 6.82
N GLY A 63 -32.69 0.96 7.76
CA GLY A 63 -33.88 0.11 7.68
C GLY A 63 -33.82 -0.97 6.59
N LEU A 64 -32.64 -1.34 6.10
CA LEU A 64 -32.44 -2.32 5.04
C LEU A 64 -31.94 -3.66 5.62
N GLU A 65 -32.60 -4.77 5.26
CA GLU A 65 -32.16 -6.13 5.62
C GLU A 65 -30.74 -6.40 5.07
N GLY A 66 -29.84 -6.90 5.92
CA GLY A 66 -28.43 -7.15 5.58
C GLY A 66 -27.44 -6.00 5.89
N GLN A 67 -27.91 -4.81 6.31
CA GLN A 67 -26.99 -3.75 6.80
C GLN A 67 -26.24 -4.17 8.07
N MET A 68 -26.87 -4.97 8.93
CA MET A 68 -26.27 -5.38 10.20
C MET A 68 -25.11 -6.37 10.04
N GLU A 69 -25.04 -7.14 8.94
CA GLU A 69 -23.91 -8.07 8.68
C GLU A 69 -22.58 -7.35 8.40
N LYS A 70 -22.62 -6.10 7.93
CA LYS A 70 -21.41 -5.29 7.74
C LYS A 70 -20.91 -4.63 9.04
N THR A 71 -21.70 -4.71 10.12
CA THR A 71 -21.38 -4.11 11.41
C THR A 71 -20.19 -4.81 12.03
N GLY A 72 -19.12 -4.06 12.30
CA GLY A 72 -17.93 -4.59 12.97
C GLY A 72 -16.82 -5.11 12.05
N THR A 73 -16.99 -5.02 10.72
CA THR A 73 -15.84 -5.21 9.81
C THR A 73 -14.84 -4.06 10.03
N PRO A 74 -13.56 -4.37 10.35
CA PRO A 74 -12.59 -3.33 10.65
C PRO A 74 -12.31 -2.47 9.42
N THR A 75 -12.42 -1.16 9.59
CA THR A 75 -11.97 -0.18 8.58
C THR A 75 -10.45 0.01 8.69
N MET A 76 -9.77 0.46 7.61
CA MET A 76 -8.30 0.58 7.47
C MET A 76 -7.50 -0.65 6.98
N GLY A 77 -8.14 -1.67 6.40
CA GLY A 77 -7.43 -2.81 5.79
C GLY A 77 -6.46 -2.43 4.66
N GLY A 78 -6.61 -1.24 4.07
CA GLY A 78 -5.72 -0.71 3.03
C GLY A 78 -4.26 -0.59 3.46
N VAL A 79 -3.96 -0.53 4.75
CA VAL A 79 -2.57 -0.52 5.26
C VAL A 79 -1.83 -1.82 4.90
N ILE A 80 -2.50 -2.99 4.97
CA ILE A 80 -1.90 -4.27 4.53
C ILE A 80 -1.61 -4.23 3.05
N ILE A 81 -2.55 -3.72 2.25
CA ILE A 81 -2.40 -3.67 0.79
C ILE A 81 -1.23 -2.76 0.42
N ILE A 82 -1.12 -1.58 1.05
CA ILE A 82 0.00 -0.66 0.83
C ILE A 82 1.32 -1.32 1.25
N ALA A 83 1.38 -2.01 2.39
CA ALA A 83 2.56 -2.76 2.80
C ALA A 83 2.92 -3.90 1.83
N GLY A 84 1.91 -4.63 1.34
CA GLY A 84 2.02 -5.69 0.36
C GLY A 84 2.43 -5.21 -1.04
N ILE A 85 2.31 -3.91 -1.33
CA ILE A 85 2.84 -3.29 -2.56
C ILE A 85 4.25 -2.74 -2.32
N ILE A 86 4.43 -1.93 -1.28
CA ILE A 86 5.69 -1.21 -1.02
C ILE A 86 6.82 -2.16 -0.70
N ILE A 87 6.62 -3.12 0.21
CA ILE A 87 7.69 -4.00 0.67
C ILE A 87 8.23 -4.82 -0.52
N PRO A 88 7.43 -5.58 -1.28
CA PRO A 88 7.95 -6.34 -2.42
C PRO A 88 8.54 -5.43 -3.51
N SER A 89 7.97 -4.25 -3.74
CA SER A 89 8.52 -3.29 -4.70
C SER A 89 9.90 -2.79 -4.28
N LEU A 90 10.15 -2.46 -3.02
CA LEU A 90 11.46 -2.00 -2.55
C LEU A 90 12.54 -3.11 -2.60
N LEU A 91 12.12 -4.36 -2.41
CA LEU A 91 13.01 -5.52 -2.46
C LEU A 91 13.38 -5.85 -3.92
N PHE A 92 12.38 -6.02 -4.78
CA PHE A 92 12.57 -6.60 -6.12
C PHE A 92 12.52 -5.59 -7.27
N ALA A 93 11.99 -4.37 -7.09
CA ALA A 93 11.92 -3.40 -8.18
C ALA A 93 13.27 -2.68 -8.44
N LYS A 94 13.44 -2.17 -9.66
CA LYS A 94 14.61 -1.35 -10.05
C LYS A 94 14.29 0.09 -9.65
N LEU A 95 14.88 0.55 -8.56
CA LEU A 95 14.55 1.87 -8.00
C LEU A 95 15.10 3.02 -8.84
N ASP A 96 16.04 2.78 -9.75
CA ASP A 96 16.50 3.78 -10.72
C ASP A 96 15.44 4.11 -11.79
N ASN A 97 14.42 3.26 -11.92
CA ASN A 97 13.38 3.48 -12.91
C ASN A 97 12.37 4.53 -12.38
N ILE A 98 12.28 5.65 -13.09
CA ILE A 98 11.36 6.76 -12.80
C ILE A 98 9.91 6.29 -12.66
N TYR A 99 9.46 5.31 -13.46
CA TYR A 99 8.09 4.78 -13.36
C TYR A 99 7.82 4.10 -12.01
N ILE A 100 8.82 3.40 -11.47
CA ILE A 100 8.72 2.73 -10.17
C ILE A 100 8.76 3.74 -9.03
N GLN A 101 9.61 4.76 -9.14
CA GLN A 101 9.65 5.87 -8.19
C GLN A 101 8.31 6.61 -8.14
N LEU A 102 7.75 6.97 -9.29
CA LEU A 102 6.45 7.65 -9.40
C LEU A 102 5.32 6.78 -8.82
N MET A 103 5.31 5.48 -9.14
CA MET A 103 4.33 4.53 -8.57
C MET A 103 4.41 4.48 -7.04
N LEU A 104 5.61 4.39 -6.47
CA LEU A 104 5.83 4.35 -5.02
C LEU A 104 5.38 5.66 -4.36
N ILE A 105 5.77 6.81 -4.92
CA ILE A 105 5.38 8.13 -4.42
C ILE A 105 3.86 8.28 -4.46
N ALA A 106 3.22 7.96 -5.58
CA ALA A 106 1.77 8.06 -5.72
C ALA A 106 1.02 7.16 -4.73
N THR A 107 1.49 5.92 -4.57
CA THR A 107 0.89 4.93 -3.66
C THR A 107 0.99 5.37 -2.21
N VAL A 108 2.18 5.84 -1.78
CA VAL A 108 2.40 6.35 -0.42
C VAL A 108 1.57 7.61 -0.17
N TRP A 109 1.59 8.55 -1.11
CA TRP A 109 0.89 9.83 -0.97
C TRP A 109 -0.62 9.65 -0.86
N LEU A 110 -1.22 8.92 -1.80
CA LEU A 110 -2.66 8.65 -1.77
C LEU A 110 -3.04 7.76 -0.59
N GLY A 111 -2.16 6.82 -0.22
CA GLY A 111 -2.30 5.99 0.97
C GLY A 111 -2.36 6.81 2.25
N ILE A 112 -1.50 7.82 2.40
CA ILE A 112 -1.49 8.73 3.56
C ILE A 112 -2.79 9.55 3.60
N ILE A 113 -3.24 10.09 2.46
CA ILE A 113 -4.51 10.84 2.41
C ILE A 113 -5.68 9.96 2.84
N GLY A 114 -5.76 8.72 2.34
CA GLY A 114 -6.78 7.76 2.71
C GLY A 114 -6.71 7.39 4.19
N PHE A 115 -5.50 7.11 4.70
CA PHE A 115 -5.27 6.78 6.10
C PHE A 115 -5.67 7.93 7.04
N ILE A 116 -5.34 9.18 6.70
CA ILE A 116 -5.74 10.35 7.48
C ILE A 116 -7.27 10.51 7.50
N ASP A 117 -7.94 10.32 6.37
CA ASP A 117 -9.41 10.40 6.27
C ASP A 117 -10.08 9.34 7.16
N ASP A 118 -9.65 8.08 7.06
CA ASP A 118 -10.17 6.99 7.87
C ASP A 118 -9.83 7.18 9.36
N TYR A 119 -8.63 7.67 9.66
CA TYR A 119 -8.22 7.97 11.03
C TYR A 119 -9.11 9.06 11.67
N ILE A 120 -9.43 10.12 10.93
CA ILE A 120 -10.33 11.18 11.41
C ILE A 120 -11.75 10.64 11.63
N LYS A 121 -12.28 9.81 10.71
CA LYS A 121 -13.63 9.25 10.85
C LYS A 121 -13.76 8.37 12.07
N VAL A 122 -12.78 7.49 12.28
CA VAL A 122 -12.80 6.46 13.33
C VAL A 122 -12.41 7.05 14.68
N PHE A 123 -11.21 7.64 14.78
CA PHE A 123 -10.66 8.08 16.07
C PHE A 123 -11.26 9.40 16.55
N LYS A 124 -11.53 10.35 15.64
CA LYS A 124 -12.17 11.63 16.02
C LYS A 124 -13.70 11.57 15.99
N LYS A 125 -14.29 10.41 15.67
CA LYS A 125 -15.75 10.19 15.52
C LYS A 125 -16.44 11.24 14.62
N ASN A 126 -15.68 11.86 13.71
CA ASN A 126 -16.20 12.89 12.83
C ASN A 126 -16.61 12.25 11.51
N LYS A 127 -17.92 12.01 11.35
CA LYS A 127 -18.49 11.37 10.15
C LYS A 127 -18.20 12.13 8.85
N LYS A 128 -17.86 13.43 8.92
CA LYS A 128 -17.49 14.23 7.73
C LYS A 128 -16.09 13.90 7.21
N GLY A 129 -15.24 13.23 8.00
CA GLY A 129 -13.88 12.88 7.62
C GLY A 129 -12.97 14.09 7.36
N LEU A 130 -11.94 13.89 6.55
CA LEU A 130 -11.09 14.96 6.05
C LEU A 130 -11.91 15.89 5.15
N ALA A 131 -11.78 17.22 5.33
CA ALA A 131 -12.50 18.17 4.50
C ALA A 131 -12.19 17.93 3.00
N GLY A 132 -13.24 17.77 2.19
CA GLY A 132 -13.13 17.33 0.79
C GLY A 132 -12.17 18.17 -0.05
N LYS A 133 -12.04 19.47 0.24
CA LYS A 133 -11.05 20.36 -0.39
C LYS A 133 -9.61 19.84 -0.23
N PHE A 134 -9.21 19.42 0.98
CA PHE A 134 -7.86 18.89 1.22
C PHE A 134 -7.64 17.55 0.52
N LYS A 135 -8.67 16.70 0.44
CA LYS A 135 -8.61 15.43 -0.27
C LYS A 135 -8.37 15.64 -1.77
N VAL A 136 -9.13 16.55 -2.38
CA VAL A 136 -9.00 16.91 -3.79
C VAL A 136 -7.67 17.59 -4.09
N ILE A 137 -7.24 18.56 -3.27
CA ILE A 137 -5.93 19.22 -3.44
C ILE A 137 -4.80 18.19 -3.37
N GLY A 138 -4.86 17.25 -2.42
CA GLY A 138 -3.86 16.20 -2.30
C GLY A 138 -3.82 15.25 -3.50
N GLN A 139 -4.98 14.90 -4.07
CA GLN A 139 -5.07 14.06 -5.27
C GLN A 139 -4.59 14.78 -6.54
N ILE A 140 -4.96 16.05 -6.71
CA ILE A 140 -4.49 16.89 -7.82
C ILE A 140 -2.98 17.07 -7.73
N GLY A 141 -2.43 17.27 -6.53
CA GLY A 141 -0.99 17.40 -6.30
C GLY A 141 -0.20 16.21 -6.84
N VAL A 142 -0.65 14.98 -6.56
CA VAL A 142 -0.03 13.76 -7.13
C VAL A 142 -0.13 13.76 -8.65
N GLY A 143 -1.31 14.08 -9.20
CA GLY A 143 -1.52 14.12 -10.65
C GLY A 143 -0.60 15.10 -11.37
N VAL A 144 -0.39 16.30 -10.78
CA VAL A 144 0.53 17.31 -11.33
C VAL A 144 1.98 16.82 -11.27
N ILE A 145 2.41 16.22 -10.16
CA ILE A 145 3.78 15.69 -10.03
C ILE A 145 4.04 14.58 -11.05
N VAL A 146 3.10 13.63 -11.18
CA VAL A 146 3.22 12.52 -12.14
C VAL A 146 3.20 13.06 -13.57
N GLY A 147 2.25 13.94 -13.90
CA GLY A 147 2.13 14.53 -15.23
C GLY A 147 3.35 15.35 -15.63
N ALA A 148 3.88 16.18 -14.72
CA ALA A 148 5.09 16.96 -14.97
C ALA A 148 6.33 16.07 -15.18
N SER A 149 6.45 14.99 -14.40
CA SER A 149 7.56 14.05 -14.50
C SER A 149 7.52 13.18 -15.78
N MET A 150 6.34 13.00 -16.37
CA MET A 150 6.17 12.24 -17.63
C MET A 150 6.24 13.12 -18.89
N TYR A 151 6.06 14.43 -18.74
CA TYR A 151 6.16 15.37 -19.85
C TYR A 151 7.61 15.63 -20.27
N TRP A 152 8.53 15.53 -19.30
CA TRP A 152 9.98 15.56 -19.51
C TRP A 152 10.53 14.17 -19.81
#